data_AF-A0A2K6PRN5-F1
#
_entry.id   AF-A0A2K6PRN5-F1
#
_cell.length_a   1.000
_cell.length_b   1.000
_cell.length_c   1.000
_cell.angle_alpha   90.00
_cell.angle_beta   90.00
_cell.angle_gamma   90.00
#
_symmetry.space_group_name_H-M   'P 1'
#
loop_
_entity.id
_entity.type
_entity.pdbx_description
1 polymer ?
#
loop_
_entity_poly.entity_id
_entity_poly.type
_entity_poly.pdbx_seq_one_letter_code
_entity_poly.pdbx_strand_id
1 'polypeptide(L)'
;MGGAGILLLLLAGAGVVVAWRPPKGKCPLRCSCSKDSALCEGSPDLPVSFSPNLLSLSFVRTGVTQLKAGSFLRIPSLHLLLFTSNSFSVIEDDAFAGLSHLQYLFIEDNEIGSISKNALRGLRSLTHLSLANNHLEALPRFLFRGLETLTHVDLRGNPFQCDCRVLWLLQWMPTVNASVGTGACAGPAALSHMQLRHLDPETFKCRAIGGGLSRWGGRWGIGNGCQGQGARLTPCRAFSRHGKTLSKQPCLPEPQFSHL
;
A
#
# COMPACT_ATOMS: atom_id res chain seq x y z
N MET A 1 -10.10 -82.55 47.16
CA MET A 1 -9.34 -81.32 47.50
C MET A 1 -7.98 -81.48 46.84
N GLY A 2 -7.49 -80.76 45.83
CA GLY A 2 -7.87 -79.54 45.11
C GLY A 2 -6.55 -79.01 44.50
N GLY A 3 -6.54 -78.58 43.23
CA GLY A 3 -5.39 -77.92 42.57
C GLY A 3 -4.60 -78.82 41.61
N ALA A 4 -4.13 -78.40 40.43
CA ALA A 4 -4.06 -77.07 39.84
C ALA A 4 -4.15 -77.17 38.30
N GLY A 5 -5.13 -76.49 37.71
CA GLY A 5 -5.17 -76.22 36.27
C GLY A 5 -4.49 -74.89 35.99
N ILE A 6 -3.48 -74.90 35.11
CA ILE A 6 -2.73 -73.73 34.69
C ILE A 6 -3.66 -72.87 33.82
N LEU A 7 -4.12 -71.74 34.38
CA LEU A 7 -4.90 -70.74 33.65
C LEU A 7 -3.93 -69.73 33.03
N LEU A 8 -3.86 -69.73 31.70
CA LEU A 8 -3.12 -68.77 30.90
C LEU A 8 -3.80 -67.39 31.03
N LEU A 9 -3.24 -66.48 31.82
CA LEU A 9 -3.67 -65.09 31.90
C LEU A 9 -3.16 -64.32 30.67
N LEU A 10 -4.05 -64.07 29.72
CA LEU A 10 -3.85 -63.06 28.67
C LEU A 10 -3.90 -61.67 29.30
N LEU A 11 -2.74 -61.04 29.47
CA LEU A 11 -2.65 -59.62 29.82
C LEU A 11 -3.08 -58.79 28.61
N ALA A 12 -4.36 -58.45 28.54
CA ALA A 12 -4.84 -57.35 27.72
C ALA A 12 -4.34 -56.04 28.37
N GLY A 13 -3.13 -55.63 27.98
CA GLY A 13 -2.65 -54.29 28.27
C GLY A 13 -3.55 -53.28 27.57
N ALA A 14 -4.51 -52.72 28.31
CA ALA A 14 -5.18 -51.48 27.94
C ALA A 14 -4.14 -50.36 28.03
N GLY A 15 -3.27 -50.29 27.02
CA GLY A 15 -2.44 -49.12 26.78
C GLY A 15 -3.39 -47.96 26.56
N VAL A 16 -3.50 -47.08 27.56
CA VAL A 16 -4.10 -45.77 27.38
C VAL A 16 -3.28 -45.09 26.29
N VAL A 17 -3.81 -45.12 25.07
CA VAL A 17 -3.31 -44.28 23.99
C VAL A 17 -3.62 -42.86 24.46
N VAL A 18 -2.65 -42.23 25.10
CA VAL A 18 -2.66 -40.79 25.33
C VAL A 18 -2.61 -40.20 23.93
N ALA A 19 -3.80 -39.96 23.37
CA ALA A 19 -3.97 -39.19 22.17
C ALA A 19 -3.40 -37.81 22.50
N TRP A 20 -2.15 -37.58 22.07
CA TRP A 20 -1.52 -36.27 22.11
C TRP A 20 -2.40 -35.33 21.29
N ARG A 21 -3.32 -34.64 21.98
CA ARG A 21 -4.08 -33.54 21.42
C ARG A 21 -3.11 -32.36 21.33
N PRO A 22 -2.80 -31.84 20.14
CA PRO A 22 -2.04 -30.61 20.04
C PRO A 22 -2.79 -29.50 20.78
N PRO A 23 -2.10 -28.49 21.35
CA PRO A 23 -2.74 -27.43 22.09
C PRO A 23 -3.78 -26.73 21.20
N LYS A 24 -5.07 -26.87 21.57
CA LYS A 24 -6.13 -26.05 20.98
C LYS A 24 -5.93 -24.62 21.45
N GLY A 25 -5.77 -23.68 20.53
CA GLY A 25 -5.98 -22.25 20.80
C GLY A 25 -4.78 -21.35 20.52
N LYS A 26 -4.64 -20.95 19.26
CA LYS A 26 -4.04 -19.67 18.78
C LYS A 26 -4.47 -19.33 17.35
N CYS A 27 -4.92 -20.32 16.58
CA CYS A 27 -5.41 -20.09 15.23
C CYS A 27 -6.89 -19.66 15.23
N PRO A 28 -7.27 -18.60 14.48
CA PRO A 28 -8.66 -18.20 14.32
C PRO A 28 -9.52 -19.27 13.62
N LEU A 29 -10.82 -19.30 13.89
CA LEU A 29 -11.76 -20.31 13.39
C LEU A 29 -11.87 -20.37 11.85
N ARG A 30 -11.62 -19.24 11.16
CA ARG A 30 -11.66 -19.12 9.69
C ARG A 30 -10.27 -19.09 9.08
N CYS A 31 -9.28 -19.60 9.81
CA CYS A 31 -7.91 -19.67 9.35
C CYS A 31 -7.34 -21.07 9.56
N SER A 32 -6.46 -21.46 8.65
CA SER A 32 -5.58 -22.60 8.78
C SER A 32 -4.19 -22.08 9.12
N CYS A 33 -3.67 -22.44 10.29
CA CYS A 33 -2.37 -21.96 10.75
C CYS A 33 -1.38 -23.12 10.87
N SER A 34 -0.15 -22.83 10.44
CA SER A 34 1.04 -23.63 10.67
C SER A 34 1.90 -23.00 11.78
N LYS A 35 3.16 -23.40 11.86
CA LYS A 35 4.16 -22.85 12.77
C LYS A 35 4.47 -21.37 12.48
N ASP A 36 4.56 -21.02 11.20
CA ASP A 36 5.06 -19.75 10.68
C ASP A 36 4.16 -19.10 9.63
N SER A 37 3.12 -19.80 9.16
CA SER A 37 2.18 -19.33 8.17
C SER A 37 0.73 -19.43 8.65
N ALA A 38 -0.12 -18.52 8.17
CA ALA A 38 -1.57 -18.59 8.38
C ALA A 38 -2.31 -18.20 7.10
N LEU A 39 -3.31 -19.00 6.73
CA LEU A 39 -4.21 -18.75 5.61
C LEU A 39 -5.62 -18.57 6.14
N CYS A 40 -6.19 -17.39 5.97
CA CYS A 40 -7.53 -17.05 6.39
C CYS A 40 -8.46 -16.95 5.19
N GLU A 41 -9.58 -17.68 5.26
CA GLU A 41 -10.55 -17.74 4.17
C GLU A 41 -11.98 -17.53 4.68
N GLY A 42 -12.70 -16.61 4.03
CA GLY A 42 -14.10 -16.33 4.39
C GLY A 42 -14.27 -15.67 5.77
N SER A 43 -13.21 -15.08 6.33
CA SER A 43 -13.30 -14.34 7.59
C SER A 43 -14.00 -12.99 7.37
N PRO A 44 -15.01 -12.61 8.19
CA PRO A 44 -15.68 -11.32 8.04
C PRO A 44 -14.77 -10.15 8.45
N ASP A 45 -13.90 -10.38 9.44
CA ASP A 45 -12.99 -9.38 10.00
C ASP A 45 -11.54 -9.88 9.98
N LEU A 46 -10.60 -8.95 10.14
CA LEU A 46 -9.19 -9.27 10.38
C LEU A 46 -9.06 -9.99 11.74
N PRO A 47 -8.57 -11.24 11.78
CA PRO A 47 -8.38 -11.93 13.04
C PRO A 47 -7.28 -11.27 13.87
N VAL A 48 -7.51 -11.18 15.19
CA VAL A 48 -6.58 -10.53 16.12
C VAL A 48 -5.67 -11.52 16.87
N SER A 49 -5.91 -12.83 16.71
CA SER A 49 -5.17 -13.89 17.39
C SER A 49 -4.22 -14.59 16.43
N PHE A 50 -2.98 -14.10 16.35
CA PHE A 50 -1.89 -14.75 15.63
C PHE A 50 -0.65 -14.89 16.52
N SER A 51 0.26 -15.78 16.14
CA SER A 51 1.58 -15.89 16.76
C SER A 51 2.43 -14.64 16.43
N PRO A 52 3.17 -14.04 17.37
CA PRO A 52 4.05 -12.90 17.08
C PRO A 52 5.24 -13.25 16.16
N ASN A 53 5.54 -14.54 16.02
CA ASN A 53 6.60 -15.07 15.16
C ASN A 53 6.07 -15.51 13.79
N LEU A 54 4.84 -15.15 13.44
CA LEU A 54 4.25 -15.46 12.14
C LEU A 54 5.06 -14.74 11.04
N LEU A 55 5.47 -15.48 10.01
CA LEU A 55 6.27 -14.99 8.90
C LEU A 55 5.43 -14.74 7.65
N SER A 56 4.38 -15.54 7.43
CA SER A 56 3.52 -15.47 6.25
C SER A 56 2.04 -15.41 6.65
N LEU A 57 1.30 -14.47 6.07
CA LEU A 57 -0.13 -14.33 6.31
C LEU A 57 -0.86 -14.07 5.00
N SER A 58 -1.90 -14.86 4.73
CA SER A 58 -2.71 -14.76 3.52
C SER A 58 -4.18 -14.62 3.86
N PHE A 59 -4.85 -13.67 3.22
CA PHE A 59 -6.28 -13.40 3.33
C PHE A 59 -6.96 -13.60 1.98
N VAL A 60 -7.89 -14.54 1.93
CA VAL A 60 -8.60 -14.95 0.72
C VAL A 60 -10.10 -14.82 0.95
N ARG A 61 -10.82 -14.17 0.04
CA ARG A 61 -12.30 -14.09 0.09
C ARG A 61 -12.84 -13.62 1.45
N THR A 62 -12.18 -12.64 2.06
CA THR A 62 -12.58 -12.06 3.35
C THR A 62 -13.60 -10.95 3.17
N GLY A 63 -14.42 -10.73 4.19
CA GLY A 63 -15.40 -9.63 4.25
C GLY A 63 -14.82 -8.29 4.68
N VAL A 64 -13.49 -8.19 4.79
CA VAL A 64 -12.83 -6.99 5.28
C VAL A 64 -12.91 -5.90 4.21
N THR A 65 -13.56 -4.80 4.55
CA THR A 65 -13.79 -3.68 3.61
C THR A 65 -12.73 -2.59 3.72
N GLN A 66 -12.03 -2.49 4.85
CA GLN A 66 -11.08 -1.42 5.13
C GLN A 66 -9.88 -1.94 5.94
N LEU A 67 -8.67 -1.50 5.56
CA LEU A 67 -7.45 -1.72 6.33
C LEU A 67 -7.11 -0.45 7.11
N LYS A 68 -7.23 -0.53 8.44
CA LYS A 68 -6.99 0.59 9.35
C LYS A 68 -5.54 0.67 9.79
N ALA A 69 -5.12 1.86 10.22
CA ALA A 69 -3.81 2.10 10.78
C ALA A 69 -3.42 1.07 11.85
N GLY A 70 -2.25 0.45 11.72
CA GLY A 70 -1.72 -0.46 12.73
C GLY A 70 -2.44 -1.81 12.85
N SER A 71 -3.19 -2.24 11.84
CA SER A 71 -3.89 -3.53 11.82
C SER A 71 -2.96 -4.75 12.09
N PHE A 72 -1.66 -4.61 11.85
CA PHE A 72 -0.67 -5.68 11.96
C PHE A 72 0.40 -5.47 13.06
N LEU A 73 0.19 -4.50 13.98
CA LEU A 73 1.17 -4.18 15.03
C LEU A 73 1.53 -5.37 15.94
N ARG A 74 0.64 -6.37 16.05
CA ARG A 74 0.85 -7.56 16.90
C ARG A 74 1.67 -8.68 16.24
N ILE A 75 1.99 -8.53 14.95
CA ILE A 75 2.73 -9.53 14.17
C ILE A 75 3.91 -8.86 13.41
N PRO A 76 4.86 -8.25 14.16
CA PRO A 76 5.94 -7.44 13.56
C PRO A 76 6.93 -8.26 12.72
N SER A 77 6.96 -9.59 12.89
CA SER A 77 7.88 -10.50 12.22
C SER A 77 7.43 -10.93 10.82
N LEU A 78 6.31 -10.39 10.30
CA LEU A 78 5.83 -10.77 8.97
C LEU A 78 6.84 -10.40 7.88
N HIS A 79 7.06 -11.35 6.98
CA HIS A 79 7.88 -11.20 5.79
C HIS A 79 7.02 -11.20 4.51
N LEU A 80 5.90 -11.94 4.51
CA LEU A 80 4.96 -12.02 3.40
C LEU A 80 3.53 -11.75 3.88
N LEU A 81 2.85 -10.85 3.17
CA LEU A 81 1.45 -10.55 3.38
C LEU A 81 0.72 -10.57 2.03
N LEU A 82 -0.30 -11.43 1.92
CA LEU A 82 -1.09 -11.61 0.71
C LEU A 82 -2.57 -11.31 0.99
N PHE A 83 -3.16 -10.52 0.11
CA PHE A 83 -4.57 -10.21 0.03
C PHE A 83 -5.06 -10.51 -1.38
N THR A 84 -5.85 -11.58 -1.54
CA THR A 84 -6.42 -11.93 -2.85
C THR A 84 -7.93 -12.21 -2.81
N SER A 85 -8.63 -11.80 -3.87
CA SER A 85 -10.06 -12.04 -4.02
C SER A 85 -10.90 -11.49 -2.86
N ASN A 86 -10.58 -10.29 -2.36
CA ASN A 86 -11.33 -9.61 -1.30
C ASN A 86 -11.98 -8.33 -1.82
N SER A 87 -12.99 -7.83 -1.12
CA SER A 87 -13.69 -6.58 -1.45
C SER A 87 -13.17 -5.38 -0.65
N PHE A 88 -11.85 -5.21 -0.59
CA PHE A 88 -11.23 -4.08 0.11
C PHE A 88 -11.49 -2.76 -0.61
N SER A 89 -12.29 -1.87 -0.02
CA SER A 89 -12.59 -0.56 -0.60
C SER A 89 -11.54 0.52 -0.30
N VAL A 90 -10.92 0.49 0.90
CA VAL A 90 -10.03 1.56 1.38
C VAL A 90 -8.84 1.00 2.14
N ILE A 91 -7.63 1.48 1.80
CA ILE A 91 -6.41 1.28 2.58
C ILE A 91 -6.01 2.63 3.19
N GLU A 92 -6.13 2.73 4.52
CA GLU A 92 -5.87 3.98 5.25
C GLU A 92 -4.37 4.26 5.39
N ASP A 93 -4.05 5.48 5.85
CA ASP A 93 -2.69 5.83 6.27
C ASP A 93 -2.19 4.85 7.33
N ASP A 94 -0.91 4.45 7.23
CA ASP A 94 -0.25 3.56 8.20
C ASP A 94 -0.91 2.18 8.38
N ALA A 95 -1.70 1.72 7.41
CA ALA A 95 -2.35 0.40 7.47
C ALA A 95 -1.37 -0.74 7.78
N PHE A 96 -0.14 -0.66 7.24
CA PHE A 96 0.93 -1.64 7.42
C PHE A 96 2.01 -1.21 8.43
N ALA A 97 1.72 -0.24 9.30
CA ALA A 97 2.68 0.21 10.30
C ALA A 97 3.08 -0.92 11.25
N GLY A 98 4.37 -0.93 11.63
CA GLY A 98 4.98 -1.96 12.46
C GLY A 98 5.57 -3.14 11.69
N LEU A 99 5.30 -3.26 10.39
CA LEU A 99 5.82 -4.33 9.55
C LEU A 99 7.16 -3.96 8.90
N SER A 100 8.16 -3.61 9.70
CA SER A 100 9.47 -3.18 9.18
C SER A 100 10.25 -4.28 8.45
N HIS A 101 9.96 -5.55 8.74
CA HIS A 101 10.60 -6.72 8.13
C HIS A 101 9.86 -7.27 6.91
N LEU A 102 8.74 -6.67 6.51
CA LEU A 102 7.94 -7.14 5.39
C LEU A 102 8.71 -6.96 4.08
N GLN A 103 8.84 -8.05 3.33
CA GLN A 103 9.57 -8.10 2.05
C GLN A 103 8.62 -8.23 0.86
N TYR A 104 7.52 -8.95 1.05
CA TYR A 104 6.54 -9.25 0.00
C TYR A 104 5.16 -8.77 0.44
N LEU A 105 4.60 -7.82 -0.30
CA LEU A 105 3.23 -7.36 -0.13
C LEU A 105 2.49 -7.55 -1.44
N PHE A 106 1.55 -8.49 -1.43
CA PHE A 106 0.72 -8.81 -2.58
C PHE A 106 -0.72 -8.46 -2.25
N ILE A 107 -1.26 -7.49 -2.97
CA ILE A 107 -2.66 -7.13 -2.90
C ILE A 107 -3.15 -7.29 -4.34
N GLU A 108 -3.74 -8.42 -4.66
CA GLU A 108 -4.05 -8.82 -6.04
C GLU A 108 -5.51 -9.22 -6.17
N ASP A 109 -6.15 -8.93 -7.30
CA ASP A 109 -7.54 -9.34 -7.57
C ASP A 109 -8.52 -8.87 -6.47
N ASN A 110 -8.45 -7.60 -6.09
CA ASN A 110 -9.40 -6.97 -5.15
C ASN A 110 -10.12 -5.78 -5.81
N GLU A 111 -11.09 -5.18 -5.14
CA GLU A 111 -11.82 -4.00 -5.65
C GLU A 111 -11.44 -2.72 -4.90
N ILE A 112 -10.18 -2.30 -5.04
CA ILE A 112 -9.65 -1.16 -4.27
C ILE A 112 -10.18 0.16 -4.81
N GLY A 113 -11.12 0.76 -4.07
CA GLY A 113 -11.63 2.10 -4.38
C GLY A 113 -10.61 3.21 -4.13
N SER A 114 -9.87 3.17 -3.01
CA SER A 114 -8.83 4.17 -2.74
C SER A 114 -7.69 3.66 -1.84
N ILE A 115 -6.49 4.14 -2.12
CA ILE A 115 -5.29 3.93 -1.29
C ILE A 115 -4.86 5.29 -0.79
N SER A 116 -4.55 5.40 0.51
CA SER A 116 -4.02 6.63 1.07
C SER A 116 -2.53 6.82 0.75
N LYS A 117 -2.09 8.08 0.65
CA LYS A 117 -0.71 8.42 0.27
C LYS A 117 0.36 7.91 1.25
N ASN A 118 0.02 7.69 2.53
CA ASN A 118 0.93 7.13 3.53
C ASN A 118 0.58 5.69 3.90
N ALA A 119 -0.20 4.97 3.09
CA ALA A 119 -0.60 3.59 3.39
C ALA A 119 0.60 2.65 3.57
N LEU A 120 1.63 2.78 2.72
CA LEU A 120 2.83 1.94 2.71
C LEU A 120 3.98 2.49 3.59
N ARG A 121 3.70 3.49 4.43
CA ARG A 121 4.74 4.14 5.23
C ARG A 121 5.35 3.17 6.24
N GLY A 122 6.69 3.14 6.29
CA GLY A 122 7.44 2.35 7.27
C GLY A 122 7.83 0.94 6.80
N LEU A 123 7.43 0.53 5.59
CA LEU A 123 7.82 -0.74 4.98
C LEU A 123 9.26 -0.70 4.41
N ARG A 124 10.25 -0.58 5.30
CA ARG A 124 11.66 -0.32 4.95
C ARG A 124 12.38 -1.48 4.27
N SER A 125 11.87 -2.71 4.42
CA SER A 125 12.47 -3.91 3.82
C SER A 125 11.67 -4.44 2.64
N LEU A 126 10.68 -3.68 2.15
CA LEU A 126 9.80 -4.14 1.07
C LEU A 126 10.57 -4.23 -0.24
N THR A 127 10.57 -5.41 -0.84
CA THR A 127 11.27 -5.67 -2.11
C THR A 127 10.28 -5.88 -3.25
N HIS A 128 9.16 -6.55 -2.98
CA HIS A 128 8.15 -6.87 -3.97
C HIS A 128 6.80 -6.31 -3.53
N LEU A 129 6.22 -5.47 -4.37
CA LEU A 129 4.87 -4.94 -4.22
C LEU A 129 4.05 -5.34 -5.44
N SER A 130 2.94 -6.03 -5.22
CA SER A 130 1.92 -6.21 -6.25
C SER A 130 0.63 -5.51 -5.84
N LEU A 131 0.15 -4.66 -6.73
CA LEU A 131 -1.19 -4.07 -6.71
C LEU A 131 -1.94 -4.48 -7.99
N ALA A 132 -1.62 -5.65 -8.57
CA ALA A 132 -2.22 -6.09 -9.82
C ALA A 132 -3.73 -6.34 -9.69
N ASN A 133 -4.49 -6.09 -10.77
CA ASN A 133 -5.92 -6.39 -10.85
C ASN A 133 -6.77 -5.80 -9.69
N ASN A 134 -6.51 -4.55 -9.27
CA ASN A 134 -7.25 -3.91 -8.18
C ASN A 134 -8.25 -2.83 -8.63
N HIS A 135 -8.51 -2.73 -9.94
CA HIS A 135 -9.38 -1.69 -10.52
C HIS A 135 -8.94 -0.24 -10.22
N LEU A 136 -7.64 -0.03 -9.97
CA LEU A 136 -7.10 1.29 -9.65
C LEU A 136 -7.07 2.20 -10.89
N GLU A 137 -7.83 3.30 -10.85
CA GLU A 137 -7.76 4.33 -11.88
C GLU A 137 -6.52 5.23 -11.77
N ALA A 138 -6.01 5.43 -10.57
CA ALA A 138 -4.82 6.22 -10.30
C ALA A 138 -4.22 5.82 -8.96
N LEU A 139 -2.92 6.08 -8.79
CA LEU A 139 -2.23 5.93 -7.51
C LEU A 139 -2.02 7.30 -6.85
N PRO A 140 -2.17 7.42 -5.53
CA PRO A 140 -1.92 8.66 -4.82
C PRO A 140 -0.45 9.07 -4.93
N ARG A 141 -0.21 10.38 -5.10
CA ARG A 141 1.14 10.92 -5.10
C ARG A 141 1.84 10.57 -3.79
N PHE A 142 3.12 10.18 -3.89
CA PHE A 142 3.98 9.81 -2.75
C PHE A 142 3.73 8.42 -2.13
N LEU A 143 2.87 7.57 -2.72
CA LEU A 143 2.63 6.22 -2.22
C LEU A 143 3.91 5.42 -1.96
N PHE A 144 4.88 5.54 -2.87
CA PHE A 144 6.15 4.80 -2.82
C PHE A 144 7.28 5.55 -2.08
N ARG A 145 6.95 6.63 -1.38
CA ARG A 145 7.96 7.44 -0.67
C ARG A 145 8.61 6.63 0.45
N GLY A 146 9.94 6.54 0.42
CA GLY A 146 10.72 5.85 1.45
C GLY A 146 10.80 4.33 1.28
N LEU A 147 10.30 3.78 0.17
CA LEU A 147 10.43 2.37 -0.19
C LEU A 147 11.72 2.15 -1.00
N GLU A 148 12.87 2.30 -0.34
CA GLU A 148 14.19 2.33 -1.00
C GLU A 148 14.68 0.95 -1.46
N THR A 149 14.11 -0.13 -0.91
CA THR A 149 14.52 -1.52 -1.20
C THR A 149 13.68 -2.19 -2.29
N LEU A 150 12.74 -1.47 -2.91
CA LEU A 150 11.87 -2.03 -3.95
C LEU A 150 12.68 -2.47 -5.16
N THR A 151 12.45 -3.71 -5.59
CA THR A 151 13.04 -4.30 -6.80
C THR A 151 11.97 -4.67 -7.81
N HIS A 152 10.74 -4.93 -7.39
CA HIS A 152 9.64 -5.31 -8.26
C HIS A 152 8.34 -4.61 -7.83
N VAL A 153 7.68 -3.98 -8.78
CA VAL A 153 6.37 -3.38 -8.60
C VAL A 153 5.46 -3.82 -9.73
N ASP A 154 4.36 -4.51 -9.41
CA ASP A 154 3.36 -4.93 -10.39
C ASP A 154 2.07 -4.14 -10.23
N LEU A 155 1.71 -3.41 -11.28
CA LEU A 155 0.52 -2.58 -11.40
C LEU A 155 -0.35 -3.02 -12.59
N ARG A 156 -0.09 -4.19 -13.18
CA ARG A 156 -0.83 -4.69 -14.35
C ARG A 156 -2.30 -4.95 -14.01
N GLY A 157 -3.15 -4.92 -15.03
CA GLY A 157 -4.59 -5.15 -14.87
C GLY A 157 -5.36 -4.06 -14.11
N ASN A 158 -4.74 -2.88 -13.92
CA ASN A 158 -5.44 -1.71 -13.41
C ASN A 158 -5.84 -0.76 -14.56
N PRO A 159 -7.08 -0.24 -14.56
CA PRO A 159 -7.60 0.65 -15.59
C PRO A 159 -7.12 2.09 -15.39
N PHE A 160 -5.82 2.33 -15.51
CA PHE A 160 -5.25 3.66 -15.25
C PHE A 160 -5.82 4.74 -16.17
N GLN A 161 -6.27 5.83 -15.56
CA GLN A 161 -6.58 7.07 -16.22
C GLN A 161 -5.29 7.87 -16.40
N CYS A 162 -4.77 7.88 -17.62
CA CYS A 162 -3.53 8.52 -18.00
C CYS A 162 -3.73 10.04 -18.18
N ASP A 163 -4.08 10.68 -17.06
CA ASP A 163 -4.22 12.12 -16.89
C ASP A 163 -3.13 12.66 -15.94
N CYS A 164 -3.31 13.86 -15.41
CA CYS A 164 -2.35 14.48 -14.49
C CYS A 164 -2.09 13.70 -13.19
N ARG A 165 -2.98 12.78 -12.79
CA ARG A 165 -2.81 11.94 -11.61
C ARG A 165 -1.74 10.86 -11.84
N VAL A 166 -1.53 10.41 -13.07
CA VAL A 166 -0.50 9.39 -13.39
C VAL A 166 0.89 9.98 -13.62
N LEU A 167 0.98 11.29 -13.85
CA LEU A 167 2.23 11.96 -14.23
C LEU A 167 3.38 11.69 -13.25
N TRP A 168 3.10 11.70 -11.94
CA TRP A 168 4.15 11.42 -10.95
C TRP A 168 4.71 10.00 -11.07
N LEU A 169 3.88 9.03 -11.45
CA LEU A 169 4.28 7.63 -11.62
C LEU A 169 5.21 7.50 -12.82
N LEU A 170 4.86 8.14 -13.94
CA LEU A 170 5.70 8.22 -15.13
C LEU A 170 7.07 8.85 -14.84
N GLN A 171 7.10 9.90 -14.01
CA GLN A 171 8.35 10.54 -13.58
C GLN A 171 9.15 9.71 -12.57
N TRP A 172 8.49 8.92 -11.73
CA TRP A 172 9.13 8.11 -10.70
C TRP A 172 9.75 6.82 -11.25
N MET A 173 9.08 6.14 -12.18
CA MET A 173 9.54 4.89 -12.79
C MET A 173 11.01 4.88 -13.26
N PRO A 174 11.52 5.90 -13.99
CA PRO A 174 12.92 5.91 -14.42
C PRO A 174 13.92 6.21 -13.29
N THR A 175 13.44 6.69 -12.13
CA THR A 175 14.30 7.03 -10.99
C THR A 175 14.57 5.86 -10.05
N VAL A 176 13.77 4.79 -10.13
CA VAL A 176 13.86 3.63 -9.28
C VAL A 176 14.61 2.49 -10.00
N ASN A 177 15.48 1.78 -9.30
CA ASN A 177 16.13 0.58 -9.80
C ASN A 177 15.24 -0.67 -9.59
N ALA A 178 14.00 -0.60 -10.08
CA ALA A 178 13.00 -1.65 -9.92
C ALA A 178 12.33 -1.98 -11.26
N SER A 179 11.96 -3.26 -11.43
CA SER A 179 11.11 -3.71 -12.52
C SER A 179 9.68 -3.28 -12.23
N VAL A 180 9.19 -2.26 -12.95
CA VAL A 180 7.82 -1.76 -12.81
C VAL A 180 6.95 -2.31 -13.95
N GLY A 181 6.14 -3.30 -13.65
CA GLY A 181 5.12 -3.82 -14.56
C GLY A 181 3.91 -2.91 -14.57
N THR A 182 3.67 -2.21 -15.67
CA THR A 182 2.46 -1.36 -15.84
C THR A 182 1.57 -1.94 -16.93
N GLY A 183 0.26 -1.67 -16.84
CA GLY A 183 -0.70 -1.99 -17.89
C GLY A 183 -0.79 -0.91 -18.97
N ALA A 184 -1.72 -1.09 -19.89
CA ALA A 184 -2.15 -0.03 -20.79
C ALA A 184 -3.09 0.96 -20.07
N CYS A 185 -3.14 2.18 -20.57
CA CYS A 185 -4.12 3.17 -20.13
C CYS A 185 -5.54 2.71 -20.51
N ALA A 186 -6.48 2.89 -19.59
CA ALA A 186 -7.91 2.71 -19.88
C ALA A 186 -8.56 3.99 -20.40
N GLY A 187 -7.99 5.15 -20.09
CA GLY A 187 -8.45 6.44 -20.57
C GLY A 187 -7.41 7.53 -20.35
N PRO A 188 -7.67 8.77 -20.80
CA PRO A 188 -8.80 9.18 -21.65
C PRO A 188 -8.74 8.54 -23.04
N ALA A 189 -9.82 8.63 -23.84
CA ALA A 189 -9.96 7.90 -25.12
C ALA A 189 -8.76 8.05 -26.08
N ALA A 190 -8.12 9.23 -26.12
CA ALA A 190 -6.95 9.49 -26.95
C ALA A 190 -5.71 8.67 -26.56
N LEU A 191 -5.61 8.23 -25.31
CA LEU A 191 -4.50 7.43 -24.77
C LEU A 191 -4.92 6.00 -24.44
N SER A 192 -6.20 5.64 -24.67
CA SER A 192 -6.69 4.29 -24.40
C SER A 192 -5.86 3.25 -25.14
N HIS A 193 -5.56 2.13 -24.48
CA HIS A 193 -4.72 1.03 -24.98
C HIS A 193 -3.24 1.36 -25.20
N MET A 194 -2.83 2.63 -25.05
CA MET A 194 -1.41 2.96 -25.05
C MET A 194 -0.75 2.43 -23.77
N GLN A 195 0.43 1.84 -23.93
CA GLN A 195 1.17 1.32 -22.80
C GLN A 195 1.73 2.47 -21.96
N LEU A 196 1.41 2.47 -20.65
CA LEU A 196 1.78 3.55 -19.74
C LEU A 196 3.30 3.83 -19.75
N ARG A 197 4.14 2.79 -19.77
CA ARG A 197 5.61 2.93 -19.79
C ARG A 197 6.19 3.63 -21.03
N HIS A 198 5.41 3.78 -22.10
CA HIS A 198 5.84 4.45 -23.33
C HIS A 198 5.33 5.90 -23.43
N LEU A 199 4.57 6.38 -22.46
CA LEU A 199 4.09 7.75 -22.44
C LEU A 199 5.22 8.70 -22.03
N ASP A 200 5.31 9.84 -22.72
CA ASP A 200 6.26 10.89 -22.41
C ASP A 200 5.67 11.85 -21.35
N PRO A 201 6.28 11.96 -20.15
CA PRO A 201 5.82 12.87 -19.11
C PRO A 201 5.70 14.34 -19.56
N GLU A 202 6.52 14.80 -20.51
CA GLU A 202 6.55 16.21 -20.95
C GLU A 202 5.31 16.60 -21.78
N THR A 203 4.59 15.62 -22.32
CA THR A 203 3.35 15.85 -23.06
C THR A 203 2.17 16.23 -22.16
N PHE A 204 2.28 16.01 -20.85
CA PHE A 204 1.23 16.26 -19.87
C PHE A 204 1.22 17.73 -19.40
N LYS A 205 0.24 18.51 -19.86
CA LYS A 205 0.04 19.91 -19.44
C LYS A 205 -0.78 20.01 -18.15
N CYS A 206 -0.15 19.74 -17.02
CA CYS A 206 -0.82 19.69 -15.73
C CYS A 206 -0.68 20.99 -14.93
N ARG A 207 -1.80 21.51 -14.40
CA ARG A 207 -1.76 22.64 -13.46
C ARG A 207 -1.21 22.14 -12.12
N ALA A 208 -0.21 22.83 -11.56
CA ALA A 208 0.31 22.50 -10.24
C ALA A 208 -0.78 22.74 -9.17
N ILE A 209 -1.43 21.68 -8.73
CA ILE A 209 -2.35 21.72 -7.59
C ILE A 209 -1.49 21.72 -6.31
N GLY A 210 -1.21 22.91 -5.78
CA GLY A 210 -0.78 23.13 -4.39
C GLY A 210 0.64 22.67 -4.00
N GLY A 211 1.55 23.63 -3.82
CA GLY A 211 2.78 23.45 -3.01
C GLY A 211 4.04 22.98 -3.76
N GLY A 212 4.17 23.29 -5.05
CA GLY A 212 5.38 23.01 -5.82
C GLY A 212 6.47 24.05 -5.58
N LEU A 213 7.62 23.58 -5.09
CA LEU A 213 8.93 24.22 -5.14
C LEU A 213 9.15 24.81 -6.55
N SER A 214 9.13 26.14 -6.69
CA SER A 214 9.37 26.80 -7.97
C SER A 214 10.86 27.15 -8.10
N ARG A 215 11.43 26.84 -9.26
CA ARG A 215 12.81 27.16 -9.61
C ARG A 215 12.85 28.57 -10.19
N TRP A 216 13.28 29.55 -9.39
CA TRP A 216 13.62 30.90 -9.86
C TRP A 216 15.15 31.02 -9.91
N GLY A 217 15.71 31.35 -11.07
CA GLY A 217 17.14 31.69 -11.21
C GLY A 217 18.13 30.62 -10.73
N GLY A 218 17.81 29.32 -10.89
CA GLY A 218 18.74 28.23 -10.57
C GLY A 218 18.82 27.82 -9.09
N ARG A 219 17.89 28.24 -8.22
CA ARG A 219 17.86 27.81 -6.82
C ARG A 219 16.46 27.31 -6.41
N TRP A 220 16.42 26.23 -5.64
CA TRP A 220 15.18 25.63 -5.12
C TRP A 220 14.64 26.43 -3.92
N GLY A 221 13.37 26.84 -3.95
CA GLY A 221 12.71 27.54 -2.84
C GLY A 221 11.28 27.05 -2.58
N ILE A 222 10.91 26.87 -1.31
CA ILE A 222 9.57 26.41 -0.87
C ILE A 222 8.61 27.59 -0.93
N GLY A 223 7.75 27.62 -1.94
CA GLY A 223 6.64 28.55 -2.02
C GLY A 223 5.38 27.92 -1.42
N ASN A 224 4.84 28.51 -0.35
CA ASN A 224 3.50 28.15 0.14
C ASN A 224 2.48 28.63 -0.91
N GLY A 225 1.65 27.71 -1.41
CA GLY A 225 0.59 28.02 -2.36
C GLY A 225 -0.43 28.99 -1.76
N CYS A 226 -0.85 29.99 -2.54
CA CYS A 226 -2.00 30.83 -2.21
C CYS A 226 -3.28 30.01 -2.43
N GLN A 227 -4.14 29.94 -1.42
CA GLN A 227 -5.48 29.38 -1.50
C GLN A 227 -6.49 30.53 -1.42
N GLY A 228 -7.36 30.65 -2.42
CA GLY A 228 -8.42 31.66 -2.44
C GLY A 228 -9.29 31.55 -3.69
N GLN A 229 -10.55 31.16 -3.49
CA GLN A 229 -11.63 31.32 -4.46
C GLN A 229 -12.03 32.79 -4.52
N GLY A 230 -12.35 33.30 -5.71
CA GLY A 230 -13.04 34.59 -5.87
C GLY A 230 -12.13 35.83 -5.90
N ALA A 231 -12.49 36.76 -6.77
CA ALA A 231 -11.75 37.97 -7.11
C ALA A 231 -11.57 38.95 -5.94
N ARG A 232 -10.35 39.06 -5.40
CA ARG A 232 -9.65 40.30 -4.98
C ARG A 232 -8.31 39.91 -4.36
N LEU A 233 -7.22 40.27 -5.04
CA LEU A 233 -5.86 40.04 -4.57
C LEU A 233 -5.55 40.96 -3.40
N THR A 234 -5.34 40.39 -2.21
CA THR A 234 -4.70 41.07 -1.07
C THR A 234 -3.31 40.45 -0.91
N PRO A 235 -2.21 41.21 -0.75
CA PRO A 235 -0.88 40.61 -0.73
C PRO A 235 -0.57 40.00 0.65
N CYS A 236 -0.22 38.71 0.66
CA CYS A 236 0.32 38.03 1.84
C CYS A 236 1.78 38.48 2.11
N ARG A 237 2.09 38.82 3.37
CA ARG A 237 3.45 39.17 3.81
C ARG A 237 4.34 37.92 3.84
N ALA A 238 5.54 38.00 3.26
CA ALA A 238 6.59 37.00 3.44
C ALA A 238 7.38 37.26 4.73
N PHE A 239 7.64 36.23 5.53
CA PHE A 239 8.62 36.24 6.63
C PHE A 239 9.80 35.35 6.26
N SER A 240 11.03 35.89 6.36
CA SER A 240 12.28 35.14 6.24
C SER A 240 12.85 34.80 7.63
N ARG A 241 13.46 33.62 7.77
CA ARG A 241 13.98 33.05 9.03
C ARG A 241 15.21 33.76 9.62
N HIS A 242 15.59 34.95 9.12
CA HIS A 242 16.70 35.75 9.66
C HIS A 242 16.42 37.26 9.69
N GLY A 243 15.25 37.66 10.23
CA GLY A 243 15.09 38.97 10.87
C GLY A 243 15.41 40.23 10.07
N LYS A 244 15.32 40.22 8.73
CA LYS A 244 15.46 41.42 7.90
C LYS A 244 14.28 41.58 6.95
N THR A 245 13.54 42.66 7.15
CA THR A 245 12.43 43.15 6.33
C THR A 245 12.97 43.65 4.98
N LEU A 246 12.60 43.00 3.88
CA LEU A 246 12.78 43.56 2.54
C LEU A 246 11.51 44.33 2.14
N SER A 247 11.73 45.52 1.60
CA SER A 247 10.74 46.53 1.22
C SER A 247 9.64 45.99 0.32
N LYS A 248 8.39 46.43 0.59
CA LYS A 248 7.20 46.17 -0.22
C LYS A 248 7.42 46.64 -1.67
N GLN A 249 7.34 45.73 -2.62
CA GLN A 249 7.12 46.08 -4.03
C GLN A 249 5.75 45.54 -4.46
N PRO A 250 4.91 46.36 -5.14
CA PRO A 250 3.62 45.90 -5.64
C PRO A 250 3.81 45.00 -6.87
N CYS A 251 3.01 43.94 -6.97
CA CYS A 251 2.91 43.12 -8.16
C CYS A 251 2.26 43.94 -9.29
N LEU A 252 2.97 44.14 -10.39
CA LEU A 252 2.41 44.66 -11.65
C LEU A 252 1.57 43.56 -12.34
N PRO A 253 0.44 43.90 -12.98
CA PRO A 253 -0.36 42.92 -13.74
C PRO A 253 0.26 42.60 -15.11
N GLU A 254 -0.11 41.43 -15.65
CA GLU A 254 0.32 40.83 -16.94
C GLU A 254 0.34 41.78 -18.15
N PRO A 255 1.14 41.48 -19.20
CA PRO A 255 0.74 41.82 -20.55
C PRO A 255 -0.26 40.77 -21.06
N GLN A 256 -1.46 41.23 -21.40
CA GLN A 256 -2.41 40.45 -22.18
C GLN A 256 -1.86 40.20 -23.58
N PHE A 257 -1.97 38.96 -24.08
CA PHE A 257 -2.06 38.71 -25.51
C PHE A 257 -3.40 38.04 -25.81
N SER A 258 -4.31 38.92 -26.22
CA SER A 258 -5.58 38.66 -26.87
C SER A 258 -5.38 37.95 -28.22
N HIS A 259 -6.36 37.12 -28.54
CA HIS A 259 -6.66 36.53 -29.85
C HIS A 259 -6.33 37.44 -31.05
N LEU A 260 -5.72 36.83 -32.06
CA LEU A 260 -6.08 36.91 -33.48
C LEU A 260 -5.70 35.59 -34.16
#